data_AF-A0A8J6R4G6-F1
#
_entry.id   AF-A0A8J6R4G6-F1
#
_cell.length_a   1.000
_cell.length_b   1.000
_cell.length_c   1.000
_cell.angle_alpha   90.00
_cell.angle_beta   90.00
_cell.angle_gamma   90.00
#
_symmetry.space_group_name_H-M   'P 1'
#
loop_
_entity.id
_entity.type
_entity.pdbx_description
1 polymer ?
#
loop_
_entity_poly.entity_id
_entity_poly.type
_entity_poly.pdbx_seq_one_letter_code
_entity_poly.pdbx_strand_id
1 'polypeptide(L)'
;MILRASILLLLFIFSSLCADAAIYRYVDEQGKVHYTNVPDSGKYRLYRSEGETFRLETLVGHYAQRFQLEPFLLMAVIKVESNFDPRVVSRKGAQGLMQLMPETAREVGVRNPFDPAESIFGGAMYLRKMLDTFDHLDLALAAYNAGPGAVRRFGGIPPYEETVNYVKRVRYYMNHYQLNGNQR
;
A
#
# COMPACT_ATOMS: atom_id res chain seq x y z
N MET A 1 -59.85 26.68 34.40
CA MET A 1 -59.79 25.28 34.87
C MET A 1 -60.04 24.41 33.65
N ILE A 2 -59.07 23.69 33.07
CA ILE A 2 -58.51 22.39 33.49
C ILE A 2 -57.12 22.28 32.80
N LEU A 3 -56.01 22.28 33.54
CA LEU A 3 -55.17 21.15 33.99
C LEU A 3 -54.24 20.51 32.91
N ARG A 4 -52.96 20.87 33.04
CA ARG A 4 -51.65 20.26 32.69
C ARG A 4 -51.59 18.86 32.04
N ALA A 5 -50.67 18.72 31.07
CA ALA A 5 -49.68 17.62 31.04
C ALA A 5 -48.46 18.02 30.19
N SER A 6 -47.35 18.32 30.86
CA SER A 6 -46.04 18.50 30.24
C SER A 6 -45.44 17.12 29.97
N ILE A 7 -45.14 16.80 28.71
CA ILE A 7 -44.37 15.61 28.34
C ILE A 7 -42.93 16.07 28.08
N LEU A 8 -42.05 15.81 29.04
CA LEU A 8 -40.60 15.83 28.84
C LEU A 8 -40.25 14.67 27.90
N LEU A 9 -39.92 14.97 26.65
CA LEU A 9 -39.34 14.00 25.73
C LEU A 9 -37.84 13.90 26.03
N LEU A 10 -37.44 12.80 26.66
CA LEU A 10 -36.06 12.47 26.96
C LEU A 10 -35.28 12.28 25.64
N LEU A 11 -34.22 13.08 25.47
CA LEU A 11 -33.21 12.94 24.43
C LEU A 11 -32.52 11.58 24.50
N PHE A 12 -32.82 10.68 23.57
CA PHE A 12 -31.88 9.61 23.19
C PHE A 12 -31.07 10.11 22.00
N ILE A 13 -29.96 10.79 22.28
CA ILE A 13 -28.90 10.96 21.29
C ILE A 13 -28.24 9.57 21.17
N PHE A 14 -28.73 8.76 20.22
CA PHE A 14 -27.93 7.67 19.70
C PHE A 14 -26.76 8.31 18.97
N SER A 15 -25.64 8.49 19.66
CA SER A 15 -24.36 8.71 19.01
C SER A 15 -24.00 7.40 18.31
N SER A 16 -24.49 7.25 17.09
CA SER A 16 -24.00 6.27 16.14
C SER A 16 -22.56 6.63 15.82
N LEU A 17 -21.62 6.22 16.68
CA LEU A 17 -20.22 6.15 16.32
C LEU A 17 -20.15 5.20 15.12
N CYS A 18 -19.92 5.76 13.93
CA CYS A 18 -19.63 5.03 12.71
C CYS A 18 -18.61 3.93 13.04
N ALA A 19 -19.05 2.67 13.06
CA ALA A 19 -18.15 1.55 13.03
C ALA A 19 -17.47 1.59 11.66
N ASP A 20 -16.17 1.86 11.65
CA ASP A 20 -15.32 1.78 10.46
C ASP A 20 -15.49 0.38 9.86
N ALA A 21 -15.65 0.25 8.53
CA ALA A 21 -15.87 -1.03 7.85
C ALA A 21 -14.61 -1.94 7.83
N ALA A 22 -13.61 -1.58 8.64
CA ALA A 22 -12.34 -2.26 8.77
C ALA A 22 -12.48 -3.47 9.71
N ILE A 23 -12.33 -4.67 9.15
CA ILE A 23 -12.09 -5.87 9.95
C ILE A 23 -10.60 -5.87 10.32
N TYR A 24 -10.25 -6.24 11.53
CA TYR A 24 -8.88 -6.44 12.00
C TYR A 24 -8.70 -7.90 12.38
N ARG A 25 -7.51 -8.46 12.14
CA ARG A 25 -7.12 -9.78 12.64
C ARG A 25 -5.94 -9.74 13.60
N TYR A 26 -5.93 -10.66 14.55
CA TYR A 26 -4.80 -11.00 15.41
C TYR A 26 -4.64 -12.53 15.41
N VAL A 27 -3.41 -13.03 15.55
CA VAL A 27 -3.14 -14.46 15.72
C VAL A 27 -2.52 -14.64 17.11
N ASP A 28 -3.14 -15.45 17.97
CA ASP A 28 -2.62 -15.68 19.31
C ASP A 28 -1.43 -16.64 19.35
N GLU A 29 -0.85 -16.83 20.53
CA GLU A 29 0.31 -17.70 20.75
C GLU A 29 0.01 -19.17 20.39
N GLN A 30 -1.27 -19.56 20.37
CA GLN A 30 -1.74 -20.88 19.98
C GLN A 30 -2.06 -20.98 18.48
N GLY A 31 -1.85 -19.91 17.70
CA GLY A 31 -2.10 -19.88 16.26
C GLY A 31 -3.56 -19.64 15.87
N LYS A 32 -4.46 -19.35 16.82
CA LYS A 32 -5.88 -19.08 16.55
C LYS A 32 -6.06 -17.64 16.06
N VAL A 33 -6.84 -17.49 14.99
CA VAL A 33 -7.14 -16.19 14.39
C VAL A 33 -8.35 -15.56 15.09
N HIS A 34 -8.18 -14.30 15.51
CA HIS A 34 -9.20 -13.46 16.12
C HIS A 34 -9.52 -12.31 15.17
N TYR A 35 -10.80 -12.06 14.93
CA TYR A 35 -11.27 -10.93 14.11
C TYR A 35 -12.07 -9.94 14.95
N THR A 36 -11.90 -8.64 14.71
CA THR A 36 -12.67 -7.58 15.37
C THR A 36 -12.87 -6.38 14.44
N ASN A 37 -13.95 -5.63 14.62
CA ASN A 37 -14.15 -4.32 14.00
C ASN A 37 -13.77 -3.14 14.93
N VAL A 38 -13.39 -3.44 16.18
CA VAL A 38 -12.92 -2.45 17.16
C VAL A 38 -11.66 -3.04 17.81
N PRO A 39 -10.45 -2.66 17.35
CA PRO A 39 -9.22 -3.15 17.94
C PRO A 39 -9.05 -2.54 19.35
N ASP A 40 -9.09 -3.39 20.37
CA ASP A 40 -8.92 -3.00 21.78
C ASP A 40 -7.44 -2.97 22.23
N SER A 41 -6.53 -3.33 21.32
CA SER A 41 -5.11 -3.51 21.61
C SER A 41 -4.26 -3.47 20.34
N GLY A 42 -3.00 -3.05 20.47
CA GLY A 42 -2.06 -2.91 19.34
C GLY A 42 -1.64 -4.22 18.64
N LYS A 43 -2.17 -5.36 19.10
CA LYS A 43 -1.93 -6.70 18.54
C LYS A 43 -2.72 -6.98 17.26
N TYR A 44 -3.83 -6.27 17.08
CA TYR A 44 -4.66 -6.38 15.89
C TYR A 44 -4.02 -5.66 14.69
N ARG A 45 -4.13 -6.27 13.52
CA ARG A 45 -3.69 -5.75 12.22
C ARG A 45 -4.89 -5.71 11.29
N LEU A 46 -4.99 -4.68 10.45
CA LEU A 46 -6.09 -4.56 9.48
C LEU A 46 -6.20 -5.85 8.63
N TYR A 47 -7.38 -6.45 8.65
CA TYR A 47 -7.78 -7.57 7.83
C TYR A 47 -8.53 -7.06 6.60
N ARG A 48 -7.86 -7.18 5.45
CA ARG A 48 -8.47 -6.92 4.16
C ARG A 48 -9.48 -8.02 3.85
N SER A 49 -10.68 -7.65 3.41
CA SER A 49 -11.66 -8.63 2.96
C SER A 49 -11.13 -9.43 1.76
N GLU A 50 -11.59 -10.66 1.56
CA GLU A 50 -11.21 -11.45 0.38
C GLU A 50 -11.51 -10.70 -0.94
N GLY A 51 -12.62 -9.96 -1.00
CA GLY A 51 -13.00 -9.14 -2.15
C GLY A 51 -12.05 -7.97 -2.44
N GLU A 52 -11.54 -7.30 -1.41
CA GLU A 52 -10.53 -6.25 -1.59
C GLU A 52 -9.17 -6.83 -2.00
N THR A 53 -8.82 -8.02 -1.49
CA THR A 53 -7.58 -8.72 -1.88
C THR A 53 -7.65 -9.11 -3.35
N PHE A 54 -8.76 -9.72 -3.78
CA PHE A 54 -9.02 -10.07 -5.18
C PHE A 54 -9.00 -8.84 -6.10
N ARG A 55 -9.60 -7.72 -5.66
CA ARG A 55 -9.56 -6.46 -6.40
C ARG A 55 -8.13 -5.96 -6.58
N LEU A 56 -7.30 -6.05 -5.54
CA LEU A 56 -5.91 -5.61 -5.61
C LEU A 56 -5.07 -6.48 -6.54
N GLU A 57 -5.21 -7.80 -6.46
CA GLU A 57 -4.53 -8.74 -7.37
C GLU A 57 -4.92 -8.47 -8.83
N THR A 58 -6.19 -8.19 -9.09
CA THR A 58 -6.68 -7.81 -10.42
C THR A 58 -6.03 -6.52 -10.92
N LEU A 59 -5.95 -5.49 -10.08
CA LEU A 59 -5.30 -4.21 -10.44
C LEU A 59 -3.80 -4.39 -10.71
N VAL A 60 -3.11 -5.17 -9.87
CA VAL A 60 -1.69 -5.51 -10.08
C VAL A 60 -1.52 -6.21 -11.42
N GLY A 61 -2.30 -7.26 -11.70
CA GLY A 61 -2.20 -8.00 -12.97
C GLY A 61 -2.43 -7.11 -14.18
N HIS A 62 -3.48 -6.28 -14.14
CA HIS A 62 -3.80 -5.34 -15.21
C HIS A 62 -2.67 -4.35 -15.50
N TYR A 63 -2.13 -3.68 -14.47
CA TYR A 63 -1.09 -2.67 -14.66
C TYR A 63 0.29 -3.27 -14.90
N ALA A 64 0.60 -4.44 -14.32
CA ALA A 64 1.81 -5.18 -14.64
C ALA A 64 1.85 -5.54 -16.13
N GLN A 65 0.74 -6.07 -16.68
CA GLN A 65 0.64 -6.34 -18.11
C GLN A 65 0.78 -5.07 -18.96
N ARG A 66 0.04 -4.00 -18.60
CA ARG A 66 0.03 -2.74 -19.35
C ARG A 66 1.43 -2.11 -19.45
N PHE A 67 2.22 -2.19 -18.38
CA PHE A 67 3.54 -1.58 -18.32
C PHE A 67 4.69 -2.58 -18.52
N GLN A 68 4.40 -3.81 -18.97
CA GLN A 68 5.40 -4.86 -19.22
C GLN A 68 6.31 -5.09 -18.00
N LEU A 69 5.69 -5.27 -16.85
CA LEU A 69 6.34 -5.58 -15.58
C LEU A 69 5.94 -7.00 -15.15
N GLU A 70 6.84 -7.65 -14.43
CA GLU A 70 6.52 -8.88 -13.72
C GLU A 70 5.49 -8.59 -12.60
N PRO A 71 4.33 -9.26 -12.54
CA PRO A 71 3.33 -9.03 -11.50
C PRO A 71 3.88 -9.16 -10.08
N PHE A 72 4.77 -10.13 -9.87
CA PHE A 72 5.42 -10.36 -8.57
C PHE A 72 6.40 -9.24 -8.18
N LEU A 73 7.03 -8.58 -9.16
CA LEU A 73 7.84 -7.39 -8.90
C LEU A 73 6.94 -6.24 -8.40
N LEU A 74 5.82 -6.00 -9.07
CA LEU A 74 4.90 -4.94 -8.71
C LEU A 74 4.28 -5.17 -7.32
N MET A 75 3.89 -6.41 -7.00
CA MET A 75 3.48 -6.80 -5.64
C MET A 75 4.58 -6.58 -4.60
N ALA A 76 5.82 -6.93 -4.91
CA ALA A 76 6.95 -6.76 -4.00
C ALA A 76 7.22 -5.28 -3.68
N VAL A 77 7.12 -4.41 -4.68
CA VAL A 77 7.23 -2.94 -4.47
C VAL A 77 6.11 -2.46 -3.56
N ILE A 78 4.84 -2.78 -3.84
CA ILE A 78 3.70 -2.37 -2.98
C ILE A 78 3.87 -2.89 -1.55
N LYS A 79 4.36 -4.13 -1.39
CA LYS A 79 4.63 -4.73 -0.08
C LYS A 79 5.67 -3.93 0.71
N VAL A 80 6.76 -3.52 0.06
CA VAL A 80 7.84 -2.78 0.73
C VAL A 80 7.44 -1.35 1.05
N GLU A 81 6.72 -0.70 0.15
CA GLU A 81 6.33 0.71 0.23
C GLU A 81 5.25 0.97 1.28
N SER A 82 4.17 0.18 1.26
CA SER A 82 2.99 0.46 2.08
C SER A 82 2.50 -0.74 2.89
N ASN A 83 3.13 -1.91 2.73
CA ASN A 83 2.56 -3.17 3.19
C ASN A 83 1.11 -3.35 2.72
N PHE A 84 0.86 -2.91 1.48
CA PHE A 84 -0.45 -2.83 0.84
C PHE A 84 -1.48 -1.89 1.51
N ASP A 85 -1.12 -0.99 2.41
CA ASP A 85 -2.07 -0.02 2.96
C ASP A 85 -2.18 1.24 2.05
N PRO A 86 -3.34 1.50 1.41
CA PRO A 86 -3.48 2.61 0.47
C PRO A 86 -3.48 3.98 1.15
N ARG A 87 -3.54 4.06 2.48
CA ARG A 87 -3.62 5.31 3.24
C ARG A 87 -2.27 5.79 3.80
N VAL A 88 -1.18 5.07 3.51
CA VAL A 88 0.15 5.38 4.06
C VAL A 88 0.66 6.72 3.53
N VAL A 89 1.18 7.53 4.44
CA VAL A 89 1.95 8.74 4.13
C VAL A 89 3.31 8.64 4.83
N SER A 90 4.40 8.72 4.06
CA SER A 90 5.74 8.74 4.65
C SER A 90 6.05 10.09 5.29
N ARG A 91 7.09 10.13 6.15
CA ARG A 91 7.59 11.39 6.72
C ARG A 91 8.06 12.40 5.66
N LYS A 92 8.47 11.91 4.48
CA LYS A 92 8.91 12.74 3.35
C LYS A 92 7.75 13.18 2.46
N GLY A 93 6.53 12.70 2.72
CA GLY A 93 5.32 13.05 1.96
C GLY A 93 4.97 12.10 0.82
N ALA A 94 5.59 10.92 0.75
CA ALA A 94 5.22 9.89 -0.21
C ALA A 94 3.85 9.28 0.16
N GLN A 95 3.00 8.97 -0.83
CA GLN A 95 1.58 8.66 -0.59
C GLN A 95 1.12 7.38 -1.30
N GLY A 96 0.23 6.64 -0.64
CA GLY A 96 -0.50 5.53 -1.25
C GLY A 96 0.22 4.19 -1.26
N LEU A 97 -0.33 3.24 -2.02
CA LEU A 97 0.18 1.88 -2.13
C LEU A 97 1.62 1.81 -2.63
N MET A 98 1.93 2.65 -3.63
CA MET A 98 3.25 2.69 -4.27
C MET A 98 4.11 3.87 -3.83
N GLN A 99 3.68 4.57 -2.76
CA GLN A 99 4.42 5.68 -2.12
C GLN A 99 4.98 6.68 -3.13
N LEU A 100 4.10 7.25 -3.95
CA LEU A 100 4.49 8.29 -4.90
C LEU A 100 4.75 9.60 -4.15
N MET A 101 5.89 10.23 -4.41
CA MET A 101 6.10 11.63 -4.02
C MET A 101 5.13 12.53 -4.80
N PRO A 102 4.67 13.67 -4.25
CA PRO A 102 3.69 14.53 -4.92
C PRO A 102 4.14 15.00 -6.31
N GLU A 103 5.44 15.25 -6.50
CA GLU A 103 6.00 15.60 -7.80
C GLU A 103 5.91 14.43 -8.79
N THR A 104 6.31 13.24 -8.37
CA THR A 104 6.20 12.02 -9.19
C THR A 104 4.76 11.70 -9.54
N ALA A 105 3.81 11.86 -8.60
CA ALA A 105 2.39 11.66 -8.85
C ALA A 105 1.89 12.56 -9.98
N ARG A 106 2.28 13.84 -9.99
CA ARG A 106 1.95 14.77 -11.09
C ARG A 106 2.59 14.35 -12.41
N GLU A 107 3.86 13.94 -12.38
CA GLU A 107 4.60 13.50 -13.57
C GLU A 107 3.89 12.33 -14.27
N VAL A 108 3.39 11.36 -13.50
CA VAL A 108 2.71 10.17 -14.03
C VAL A 108 1.19 10.33 -14.14
N GLY A 109 0.66 11.54 -13.94
CA GLY A 109 -0.75 11.86 -14.15
C GLY A 109 -1.71 11.32 -13.08
N VAL A 110 -1.21 11.01 -11.88
CA VAL A 110 -2.02 10.59 -10.72
C VAL A 110 -2.62 11.81 -10.03
N ARG A 111 -3.94 11.81 -9.85
CA ARG A 111 -4.71 12.86 -9.17
C ARG A 111 -4.92 12.51 -7.70
N ASN A 112 -5.23 11.25 -7.40
CA ASN A 112 -5.41 10.77 -6.04
C ASN A 112 -4.48 9.58 -5.75
N PRO A 113 -3.32 9.78 -5.11
CA PRO A 113 -2.39 8.69 -4.80
C PRO A 113 -2.93 7.72 -3.75
N PHE A 114 -4.01 8.06 -3.03
CA PHE A 114 -4.67 7.15 -2.07
C PHE A 114 -5.70 6.23 -2.74
N ASP A 115 -6.10 6.51 -3.99
CA ASP A 115 -6.88 5.56 -4.77
C ASP A 115 -5.98 4.39 -5.20
N PRO A 116 -6.33 3.13 -4.88
CA PRO A 116 -5.49 1.98 -5.22
C PRO A 116 -5.18 1.85 -6.72
N ALA A 117 -6.15 2.13 -7.59
CA ALA A 117 -5.96 1.98 -9.03
C ALA A 117 -5.04 3.07 -9.58
N GLU A 118 -5.22 4.33 -9.17
CA GLU A 118 -4.33 5.43 -9.55
C GLU A 118 -2.92 5.24 -8.98
N SER A 119 -2.80 4.85 -7.71
CA SER A 119 -1.50 4.59 -7.06
C SER A 119 -0.71 3.51 -7.81
N ILE A 120 -1.36 2.40 -8.15
CA ILE A 120 -0.71 1.30 -8.89
C ILE A 120 -0.39 1.71 -10.32
N PHE A 121 -1.29 2.42 -11.00
CA PHE A 121 -1.04 2.95 -12.34
C PHE A 121 0.22 3.82 -12.37
N GLY A 122 0.30 4.82 -11.49
CA GLY A 122 1.41 5.77 -11.48
C GLY A 122 2.72 5.14 -11.05
N GLY A 123 2.70 4.30 -10.02
CA GLY A 123 3.90 3.60 -9.57
C GLY A 123 4.40 2.56 -10.57
N ALA A 124 3.51 1.83 -11.26
CA ALA A 124 3.90 0.91 -12.32
C ALA A 124 4.53 1.66 -13.52
N MET A 125 3.91 2.78 -13.94
CA MET A 125 4.47 3.64 -14.99
C MET A 125 5.87 4.15 -14.60
N TYR A 126 6.03 4.66 -13.38
CA TYR A 126 7.30 5.19 -12.92
C TYR A 126 8.37 4.10 -12.80
N LEU A 127 8.00 2.90 -12.32
CA LEU A 127 8.90 1.75 -12.25
C LEU A 127 9.36 1.30 -13.64
N ARG A 128 8.46 1.22 -14.62
CA ARG A 128 8.82 0.94 -16.02
C ARG A 128 9.81 1.97 -16.55
N LYS A 129 9.57 3.26 -16.32
CA LYS A 129 10.50 4.33 -16.68
C LYS A 129 11.89 4.12 -16.06
N MET A 130 11.97 3.69 -14.80
CA MET A 130 13.26 3.41 -14.16
C MET A 130 13.95 2.19 -14.79
N LEU A 131 13.20 1.14 -15.13
CA LEU A 131 13.76 -0.02 -15.84
C LEU A 131 14.29 0.36 -17.22
N ASP A 132 13.55 1.19 -17.98
CA ASP A 132 14.01 1.71 -19.28
C ASP A 132 15.26 2.57 -19.16
N THR A 133 15.38 3.32 -18.07
CA THR A 133 16.50 4.26 -17.86
C THR A 133 17.80 3.55 -17.48
N PHE A 134 17.72 2.49 -16.67
CA PHE A 134 18.90 1.86 -16.07
C PHE A 134 19.21 0.46 -16.60
N ASP A 135 18.30 -0.17 -17.35
CA ASP A 135 18.44 -1.50 -17.94
C ASP A 135 18.94 -2.59 -16.97
N HIS A 136 18.67 -2.39 -15.67
CA HIS A 136 19.06 -3.30 -14.61
C HIS A 136 18.12 -3.14 -13.43
N LEU A 137 17.51 -4.24 -12.99
CA LEU A 137 16.45 -4.22 -11.97
C LEU A 137 16.91 -3.56 -10.67
N ASP A 138 18.06 -3.93 -10.13
CA ASP A 138 18.52 -3.38 -8.84
C ASP A 138 18.81 -1.87 -8.92
N LEU A 139 19.26 -1.36 -10.07
CA LEU A 139 19.48 0.07 -10.29
C LEU A 139 18.15 0.81 -10.48
N ALA A 140 17.19 0.20 -11.17
CA ALA A 140 15.85 0.75 -11.32
C ALA A 140 15.13 0.85 -9.96
N LEU A 141 15.25 -0.17 -9.10
CA LEU A 141 14.71 -0.14 -7.74
C LEU A 141 15.41 0.91 -6.87
N ALA A 142 16.73 1.04 -6.97
CA ALA A 142 17.46 2.10 -6.29
C ALA A 142 17.01 3.48 -6.77
N ALA A 143 16.77 3.65 -8.07
CA ALA A 143 16.30 4.91 -8.66
C ALA A 143 14.85 5.23 -8.28
N TYR A 144 14.00 4.20 -8.16
CA TYR A 144 12.63 4.35 -7.69
C TYR A 144 12.60 4.93 -6.27
N ASN A 145 13.46 4.42 -5.38
CA ASN A 145 13.52 4.85 -3.97
C ASN A 145 14.32 6.15 -3.73
N ALA A 146 15.53 6.25 -4.29
CA ALA A 146 16.45 7.36 -4.03
C ALA A 146 16.38 8.48 -5.08
N GLY A 147 15.63 8.27 -6.16
CA GLY A 147 15.61 9.12 -7.34
C GLY A 147 16.73 8.78 -8.34
N PRO A 148 16.47 8.91 -9.65
CA PRO A 148 17.42 8.55 -10.71
C PRO A 148 18.67 9.44 -10.73
N GLY A 149 18.57 10.68 -10.25
CA GLY A 149 19.71 11.59 -10.10
C GLY A 149 20.76 11.08 -9.11
N ALA A 150 20.33 10.44 -8.01
CA ALA A 150 21.24 9.86 -7.04
C ALA A 150 22.00 8.67 -7.65
N VAL A 151 21.29 7.74 -8.30
CA VAL A 151 21.91 6.58 -8.96
C VAL A 151 22.92 7.00 -10.01
N ARG A 152 22.60 8.00 -10.85
CA ARG A 152 23.56 8.55 -11.82
C ARG A 152 24.79 9.17 -11.17
N ARG A 153 24.61 9.95 -10.09
CA ARG A 153 25.73 10.59 -9.38
C ARG A 153 26.69 9.58 -8.77
N PHE A 154 26.18 8.48 -8.24
CA PHE A 154 27.01 7.43 -7.62
C PHE A 154 27.49 6.36 -8.61
N GLY A 155 26.99 6.33 -9.85
CA GLY A 155 27.32 5.30 -10.84
C GLY A 155 26.83 3.90 -10.44
N GLY A 156 25.81 3.82 -9.59
CA GLY A 156 25.34 2.56 -8.99
C GLY A 156 24.32 2.80 -7.89
N ILE A 157 24.04 1.78 -7.08
CA ILE A 157 23.18 1.92 -5.90
C ILE A 157 23.83 2.91 -4.93
N PRO A 158 23.21 4.06 -4.61
CA PRO A 158 23.75 5.01 -3.64
C PRO A 158 23.97 4.32 -2.30
N PRO A 159 25.03 4.67 -1.53
CA PRO A 159 25.32 4.08 -0.22
C PRO A 159 24.39 4.63 0.88
N TYR A 160 23.11 4.81 0.56
CA TYR A 160 22.07 5.15 1.51
C TYR A 160 21.53 3.85 2.09
N GLU A 161 21.62 3.69 3.41
CA GLU A 161 21.16 2.47 4.08
C GLU A 161 19.70 2.14 3.75
N GLU A 162 18.83 3.16 3.70
CA GLU A 162 17.43 3.04 3.27
C GLU A 162 17.29 2.39 1.89
N THR A 163 18.06 2.86 0.90
CA THR A 163 18.00 2.40 -0.48
C THR A 163 18.58 1.01 -0.66
N VAL A 164 19.72 0.72 -0.02
CA VAL A 164 20.32 -0.61 -0.04
C VAL A 164 19.35 -1.64 0.56
N ASN A 165 18.71 -1.30 1.68
CA ASN A 165 17.73 -2.17 2.32
C ASN A 165 16.44 -2.28 1.51
N TYR A 166 16.01 -1.20 0.85
CA TYR A 166 14.86 -1.20 -0.06
C TYR A 166 15.04 -2.22 -1.18
N VAL A 167 16.16 -2.17 -1.91
CA VAL A 167 16.46 -3.10 -3.00
C VAL A 167 16.45 -4.55 -2.50
N LYS A 168 17.15 -4.83 -1.39
CA LYS A 168 17.18 -6.18 -0.79
C LYS A 168 15.78 -6.69 -0.44
N ARG A 169 14.94 -5.86 0.19
CA ARG A 169 13.58 -6.24 0.59
C ARG A 169 12.67 -6.50 -0.59
N VAL A 170 12.74 -5.69 -1.64
CA VAL A 170 11.93 -5.91 -2.86
C VAL A 170 12.33 -7.23 -3.52
N ARG A 171 13.65 -7.49 -3.66
CA ARG A 171 14.13 -8.76 -4.25
C ARG A 171 13.70 -9.98 -3.42
N TYR A 172 13.78 -9.88 -2.09
CA TYR A 172 13.28 -10.92 -1.19
C TYR A 172 11.79 -11.22 -1.42
N TYR A 173 10.93 -10.20 -1.41
CA TYR A 173 9.50 -10.41 -1.60
C TYR A 173 9.13 -10.86 -3.01
N MET A 174 9.82 -10.36 -4.04
CA MET A 174 9.63 -10.80 -5.42
C MET A 174 9.87 -12.30 -5.55
N ASN A 175 11.00 -12.79 -5.04
CA ASN A 175 11.33 -14.22 -5.05
C ASN A 175 10.32 -15.02 -4.21
N HIS A 176 9.94 -14.52 -3.04
CA HIS A 176 8.95 -15.17 -2.19
C HIS A 176 7.60 -15.32 -2.89
N TYR A 177 7.13 -14.30 -3.61
CA TYR A 177 5.88 -14.37 -4.37
C TYR A 177 5.99 -15.30 -5.59
N GLN A 178 7.12 -15.33 -6.29
CA GLN A 178 7.36 -16.28 -7.38
C GLN A 178 7.27 -17.74 -6.91
N LEU A 179 7.93 -18.08 -5.79
CA LEU A 179 7.94 -19.44 -5.28
C LEU A 179 6.55 -19.90 -4.81
N ASN A 180 5.80 -19.04 -4.13
CA ASN A 180 4.48 -19.38 -3.60
C ASN A 180 3.37 -19.29 -4.65
N GLY A 181 3.51 -18.42 -5.64
CA GLY A 181 2.57 -18.27 -6.75
C GLY A 181 2.58 -19.48 -7.69
N ASN A 182 3.73 -20.13 -7.85
CA ASN A 182 3.88 -21.36 -8.65
C ASN A 182 3.33 -22.63 -7.96
N GLN A 183 2.90 -22.53 -6.70
CA GLN A 183 2.34 -23.65 -5.92
C GLN A 183 0.80 -23.64 -5.82
N ARG A 184 0.14 -22.72 -6.53
CA ARG A 184 -1.33 -22.67 -6.67
C ARG A 184 -1.71 -23.04 -8.10
#